data_AF-A0A7S2RKS2-F1
#
_entry.id   AF-A0A7S2RKS2-F1
#
_cell.length_a   1.000
_cell.length_b   1.000
_cell.length_c   1.000
_cell.angle_alpha   90.00
_cell.angle_beta   90.00
_cell.angle_gamma   90.00
#
_symmetry.space_group_name_H-M   'P 1'
#
loop_
_entity.id
_entity.type
_entity.pdbx_description
1 polymer ?
#
loop_
_entity_poly.entity_id
_entity_poly.type
_entity_poly.pdbx_seq_one_letter_code
_entity_poly.pdbx_strand_id
1 'polypeptide(L)'
;MLAAPKRVPPQQVRLVRADKVLGERYNSSTLADVRRAFPQPEEPIWYASLITRTPRKIATILDPETGKLVERAREIFSSWFRCFAVSQPDKVGLFLTRQGAADFIDSCLGDGCLPEDGRVTRYFLDFDDDQDGLLTEENFLELYRRTMTLNPTTVWSNLSAHGYGSDLRSLQDDLDEVMERARDEAHRQALPRWIFT
;
A
#
# COMPACT_ATOMS: atom_id res chain seq x y z
N MET A 1 -21.66 -26.90 18.84
CA MET A 1 -20.20 -27.17 18.85
C MET A 1 -19.48 -25.84 18.64
N LEU A 2 -18.78 -25.33 19.66
CA LEU A 2 -17.98 -24.10 19.52
C LEU A 2 -16.70 -24.45 18.75
N ALA A 3 -16.41 -23.72 17.67
CA ALA A 3 -15.20 -23.90 16.90
C ALA A 3 -13.96 -23.67 17.78
N ALA A 4 -12.95 -24.53 17.65
CA ALA A 4 -11.69 -24.37 18.38
C ALA A 4 -11.04 -23.01 18.04
N PRO A 5 -10.46 -22.30 19.02
CA PRO A 5 -9.81 -21.02 18.76
C PRO A 5 -8.64 -21.22 17.79
N LYS A 6 -8.67 -20.51 16.67
CA LYS A 6 -7.57 -20.50 15.69
C LYS A 6 -6.29 -20.01 16.38
N ARG A 7 -5.27 -20.86 16.43
CA ARG A 7 -3.93 -20.46 16.89
C ARG A 7 -3.35 -19.48 15.88
N VAL A 8 -3.02 -18.28 16.33
CA VAL A 8 -2.33 -17.26 15.52
C VAL A 8 -0.83 -17.46 15.70
N PRO A 9 -0.04 -17.62 14.63
CA PRO A 9 1.43 -17.65 14.67
C PRO A 9 2.00 -16.45 15.44
N PRO A 10 3.03 -16.65 16.29
CA PRO A 10 3.61 -15.58 17.11
C PRO A 10 4.14 -14.38 16.30
N GLN A 11 4.61 -14.61 15.07
CA GLN A 11 5.08 -13.53 14.19
C GLN A 11 3.95 -12.60 13.73
N GLN A 12 2.69 -13.02 13.87
CA GLN A 12 1.49 -12.33 13.38
C GLN A 12 0.74 -11.58 14.50
N VAL A 13 1.30 -11.55 15.70
CA VAL A 13 0.79 -10.78 16.83
C VAL A 13 1.69 -9.55 17.01
N ARG A 14 1.08 -8.37 17.20
CA ARG A 14 1.78 -7.20 17.73
C ARG A 14 1.01 -6.67 18.94
N LEU A 15 1.76 -6.16 19.89
CA LEU A 15 1.19 -5.43 21.01
C LEU A 15 0.90 -3.99 20.57
N VAL A 16 -0.29 -3.50 20.91
CA VAL A 16 -0.74 -2.14 20.61
C VAL A 16 -1.09 -1.45 21.92
N ARG A 17 -0.64 -0.21 22.07
CA ARG A 17 -0.96 0.66 23.21
C ARG A 17 -1.47 1.99 22.68
N ALA A 18 -2.65 2.41 23.12
CA ALA A 18 -3.34 3.61 22.65
C ALA A 18 -3.40 3.66 21.10
N ASP A 19 -2.55 4.47 20.48
CA ASP A 19 -2.44 4.72 19.05
C ASP A 19 -1.14 4.17 18.41
N LYS A 20 -0.32 3.43 19.18
CA LYS A 20 1.03 3.01 18.74
C LYS A 20 1.19 1.50 18.77
N VAL A 21 1.68 0.96 17.67
CA VAL A 21 2.22 -0.40 17.59
C VAL A 21 3.55 -0.44 18.34
N LEU A 22 3.66 -1.34 19.31
CA LEU A 22 4.90 -1.55 20.04
C LEU A 22 5.90 -2.35 19.19
N GLY A 23 7.17 -1.98 19.26
CA GLY A 23 8.24 -2.62 18.48
C GLY A 23 8.43 -4.11 18.80
N GLU A 24 9.07 -4.84 17.88
CA GLU A 24 9.13 -6.31 17.92
C GLU A 24 9.74 -6.90 19.20
N ARG A 25 10.65 -6.16 19.86
CA ARG A 25 11.25 -6.55 21.15
C ARG A 25 10.22 -6.87 22.24
N TYR A 26 9.00 -6.32 22.12
CA TYR A 26 7.93 -6.56 23.08
C TYR A 26 7.09 -7.80 22.76
N ASN A 27 7.18 -8.39 21.56
CA ASN A 27 6.43 -9.60 21.19
C ASN A 27 6.90 -10.85 21.94
N SER A 28 8.16 -10.88 22.38
CA SER A 28 8.75 -11.94 23.21
C SER A 28 8.72 -11.63 24.71
N SER A 29 8.20 -10.45 25.09
CA SER A 29 8.15 -10.00 26.48
C SER A 29 6.85 -10.45 27.16
N THR A 30 6.88 -10.72 28.47
CA THR A 30 5.64 -10.99 29.20
C THR A 30 4.82 -9.71 29.34
N LEU A 31 3.48 -9.81 29.50
CA LEU A 31 2.63 -8.64 29.76
C LEU A 31 3.10 -7.85 31.01
N ALA A 32 3.69 -8.53 31.99
CA ALA A 32 4.26 -7.88 33.17
C ALA A 32 5.50 -7.03 32.82
N ASP A 33 6.36 -7.51 31.93
CA ASP A 33 7.55 -6.76 31.46
C ASP A 33 7.15 -5.57 30.59
N VAL A 34 6.14 -5.75 29.73
CA VAL A 34 5.58 -4.67 28.91
C VAL A 34 4.96 -3.60 29.81
N ARG A 35 4.17 -3.98 30.83
CA ARG A 35 3.62 -3.03 31.83
C ARG A 35 4.71 -2.34 32.64
N ARG A 36 5.82 -3.01 32.96
CA ARG A 36 6.97 -2.40 33.64
C ARG A 36 7.66 -1.35 32.77
N ALA A 37 7.75 -1.58 31.46
CA ALA A 37 8.30 -0.61 30.51
C ALA A 37 7.38 0.60 30.27
N PHE A 38 6.09 0.47 30.61
CA PHE A 38 5.05 1.46 30.37
C PHE A 38 4.20 1.69 31.65
N PRO A 39 4.74 2.40 32.66
CA PRO A 39 4.16 2.46 34.01
C PRO A 39 2.90 3.33 34.14
N GLN A 40 2.40 3.94 33.06
CA GLN A 40 1.15 4.70 33.11
C GLN A 40 -0.04 3.74 33.10
N PRO A 41 -0.80 3.62 34.21
CA PRO A 41 -1.74 2.53 34.44
C PRO A 41 -3.09 2.69 33.72
N GLU A 42 -3.36 3.87 33.14
CA GLU A 42 -4.69 4.20 32.63
C GLU A 42 -4.91 3.86 31.15
N GLU A 43 -3.85 3.50 30.41
CA GLU A 43 -3.98 3.10 29.02
C GLU A 43 -3.97 1.57 28.89
N PRO A 44 -5.09 0.97 28.46
CA PRO A 44 -5.14 -0.47 28.27
C PRO A 44 -4.18 -0.92 27.16
N ILE A 45 -3.43 -2.00 27.43
CA ILE A 45 -2.56 -2.67 26.45
C ILE A 45 -3.36 -3.80 25.81
N TRP A 46 -3.49 -3.77 24.48
CA TRP A 46 -4.24 -4.76 23.71
C TRP A 46 -3.27 -5.59 22.86
N TYR A 47 -3.62 -6.86 22.62
CA TYR A 47 -2.98 -7.65 21.58
C TYR A 47 -3.79 -7.45 20.28
N ALA A 48 -3.13 -7.02 19.22
CA ALA A 48 -3.72 -7.03 17.89
C ALA A 48 -3.09 -8.20 17.11
N SER A 49 -3.95 -9.10 16.62
CA SER A 49 -3.55 -10.04 15.57
C SER A 49 -3.44 -9.24 14.28
N LEU A 50 -2.23 -8.86 13.88
CA LEU A 50 -2.02 -8.04 12.69
C LEU A 50 -2.44 -8.76 11.40
N ILE A 51 -2.45 -10.09 11.38
CA ILE A 51 -2.59 -10.83 10.13
C ILE A 51 -3.42 -12.10 10.36
N THR A 52 -4.72 -11.96 10.55
CA THR A 52 -5.61 -12.90 9.84
C THR A 52 -5.95 -12.24 8.53
N ARG A 53 -5.03 -12.30 7.55
CA ARG A 53 -5.43 -12.13 6.15
C ARG A 53 -6.41 -13.26 5.88
N THR A 54 -7.70 -12.98 6.05
CA THR A 54 -8.71 -13.69 5.26
C THR A 54 -8.18 -13.67 3.83
N PRO A 55 -8.17 -14.79 3.11
CA PRO A 55 -7.75 -14.79 1.71
C PRO A 55 -8.56 -13.72 1.00
N ARG A 56 -7.92 -12.60 0.66
CA ARG A 56 -8.60 -11.48 0.02
C ARG A 56 -8.66 -11.79 -1.46
N LYS A 57 -9.82 -11.53 -2.06
CA LYS A 57 -10.01 -11.70 -3.49
C LYS A 57 -8.99 -10.81 -4.20
N ILE A 58 -8.32 -11.35 -5.22
CA ILE A 58 -7.45 -10.56 -6.08
C ILE A 58 -8.31 -9.44 -6.69
N ALA A 59 -7.91 -8.19 -6.46
CA ALA A 59 -8.62 -7.04 -6.97
C ALA A 59 -8.47 -6.96 -8.48
N THR A 60 -9.52 -6.51 -9.15
CA THR A 60 -9.50 -6.21 -10.58
C THR A 60 -8.85 -4.84 -10.78
N ILE A 61 -7.75 -4.77 -11.53
CA ILE A 61 -7.08 -3.51 -11.89
C ILE A 61 -7.81 -2.80 -13.03
N LEU A 62 -8.34 -3.58 -13.97
CA LEU A 62 -9.18 -3.08 -15.06
C LEU A 62 -10.63 -3.41 -14.76
N ASP A 63 -11.48 -2.43 -15.01
CA ASP A 63 -12.91 -2.60 -15.10
C ASP A 63 -13.22 -3.55 -16.28
N PRO A 64 -13.89 -4.69 -16.05
CA PRO A 64 -14.17 -5.67 -17.09
C PRO A 64 -15.11 -5.17 -18.19
N GLU A 65 -15.96 -4.17 -17.89
CA GLU A 65 -16.91 -3.63 -18.86
C GLU A 65 -16.27 -2.55 -19.73
N THR A 66 -15.50 -1.66 -19.11
CA THR A 66 -14.95 -0.49 -19.81
C THR A 66 -13.50 -0.67 -20.27
N GLY A 67 -12.79 -1.66 -19.73
CA GLY A 67 -11.35 -1.86 -19.98
C GLY A 67 -10.47 -0.73 -19.44
N LYS A 68 -11.02 0.16 -18.61
CA LYS A 68 -10.31 1.28 -17.97
C LYS A 68 -9.76 0.85 -16.61
N LEU A 69 -8.76 1.57 -16.11
CA LEU A 69 -8.29 1.41 -14.73
C LEU A 69 -9.42 1.68 -13.74
N VAL A 70 -9.60 0.79 -12.77
CA VAL A 70 -10.47 1.05 -11.62
C VAL A 70 -9.92 2.20 -10.80
N GLU A 71 -10.80 2.92 -10.09
CA GLU A 71 -10.44 4.15 -9.38
C GLU A 71 -9.27 3.95 -8.43
N ARG A 72 -9.26 2.88 -7.64
CA ARG A 72 -8.16 2.60 -6.69
C ARG A 72 -6.82 2.38 -7.39
N ALA A 73 -6.80 1.69 -8.55
CA ALA A 73 -5.57 1.49 -9.29
C ALA A 73 -5.08 2.81 -9.89
N ARG A 74 -6.00 3.64 -10.39
CA ARG A 74 -5.69 5.00 -10.88
C ARG A 74 -5.06 5.84 -9.78
N GLU A 75 -5.65 5.90 -8.58
CA GLU A 75 -5.09 6.63 -7.44
C GLU A 75 -3.64 6.22 -7.13
N ILE A 76 -3.38 4.91 -7.10
CA ILE A 76 -2.05 4.36 -6.82
C ILE A 76 -1.05 4.79 -7.89
N PHE A 77 -1.37 4.56 -9.17
CA PHE A 77 -0.47 4.91 -10.26
C PHE A 77 -0.27 6.42 -10.42
N SER A 78 -1.33 7.22 -10.20
CA SER A 78 -1.25 8.67 -10.10
C SER A 78 -0.32 9.13 -8.97
N SER A 79 -0.37 8.47 -7.81
CA SER A 79 0.54 8.77 -6.70
C SER A 79 2.00 8.49 -7.07
N TRP A 80 2.26 7.39 -7.77
CA TRP A 80 3.60 7.07 -8.25
C TRP A 80 4.08 8.10 -9.26
N PHE A 81 3.26 8.46 -10.24
CA PHE A 81 3.59 9.50 -11.21
C PHE A 81 4.08 10.77 -10.51
N ARG A 82 3.36 11.24 -9.48
CA ARG A 82 3.73 12.46 -8.74
C ARG A 82 5.04 12.34 -7.95
N CYS A 83 5.50 11.14 -7.63
CA CYS A 83 6.80 10.93 -6.97
C CYS A 83 7.99 11.14 -7.91
N PHE A 84 7.81 10.88 -9.22
CA PHE A 84 8.89 10.90 -10.21
C PHE A 84 8.75 12.01 -11.26
N ALA A 85 7.56 12.58 -11.40
CA ALA A 85 7.30 13.69 -12.30
C ALA A 85 7.80 15.01 -11.71
N VAL A 86 8.25 15.89 -12.60
CA VAL A 86 8.82 17.20 -12.24
C VAL A 86 8.07 18.31 -12.95
N SER A 87 8.05 19.50 -12.35
CA SER A 87 7.54 20.70 -13.02
C SER A 87 8.58 21.21 -14.02
N GLN A 88 8.11 21.65 -15.19
CA GLN A 88 8.95 22.22 -16.23
C GLN A 88 8.80 23.75 -16.25
N PRO A 89 9.88 24.54 -16.41
CA PRO A 89 9.80 26.00 -16.39
C PRO A 89 8.82 26.58 -17.41
N ASP A 90 8.73 25.93 -18.58
CA ASP A 90 7.97 26.43 -19.73
C ASP A 90 6.60 25.74 -19.90
N LYS A 91 6.22 24.83 -19.01
CA LYS A 91 4.97 24.07 -19.10
C LYS A 91 4.23 24.00 -17.78
N VAL A 92 2.92 24.18 -17.83
CA VAL A 92 2.04 24.06 -16.66
C VAL A 92 1.75 22.59 -16.40
N GLY A 93 2.06 22.12 -15.20
CA GLY A 93 1.79 20.74 -14.78
C GLY A 93 3.04 20.00 -14.30
N LEU A 94 2.85 18.70 -14.06
CA LEU A 94 3.92 17.76 -13.75
C LEU A 94 4.13 16.86 -14.97
N PHE A 95 5.39 16.62 -15.28
CA PHE A 95 5.79 15.83 -16.44
C PHE A 95 6.84 14.81 -16.03
N LEU A 96 6.68 13.58 -16.52
CA LEU A 96 7.67 12.53 -16.34
C LEU A 96 8.71 12.65 -17.45
N THR A 97 9.95 12.96 -17.06
CA THR A 97 11.10 13.00 -17.97
C THR A 97 11.69 11.60 -18.15
N ARG A 98 12.60 11.43 -19.12
CA ARG A 98 13.36 10.18 -19.27
C ARG A 98 14.10 9.77 -17.99
N GLN A 99 14.65 10.75 -17.26
CA GLN A 99 15.28 10.50 -15.97
C GLN A 99 14.26 10.02 -14.92
N GLY A 100 13.13 10.71 -14.79
CA GLY A 100 12.08 10.28 -13.84
C GLY A 100 11.52 8.90 -14.17
N ALA A 101 11.40 8.56 -15.45
CA ALA A 101 11.00 7.22 -15.88
C ALA A 101 12.06 6.14 -15.54
N ALA A 102 13.34 6.45 -15.69
CA ALA A 102 14.43 5.55 -15.29
C ALA A 102 14.41 5.32 -13.77
N ASP A 103 14.28 6.41 -12.99
CA ASP A 103 14.18 6.35 -11.52
C ASP A 103 12.96 5.52 -11.07
N PHE A 104 11.84 5.67 -11.78
CA PHE A 104 10.65 4.85 -11.53
C PHE A 104 10.90 3.37 -11.80
N ILE A 105 11.47 3.03 -12.95
CA ILE A 105 11.77 1.63 -13.31
C ILE A 105 12.76 1.03 -12.31
N ASP A 106 13.78 1.79 -11.91
CA ASP A 106 14.74 1.37 -10.90
C ASP A 106 14.06 1.17 -9.54
N SER A 107 13.09 2.00 -9.15
CA SER A 107 12.32 1.80 -7.91
C SER A 107 11.51 0.50 -7.90
N CYS A 108 11.15 -0.03 -9.07
CA CYS A 108 10.44 -1.31 -9.21
C CYS A 108 11.38 -2.53 -9.25
N LEU A 109 12.56 -2.39 -9.87
CA LEU A 109 13.43 -3.52 -10.23
C LEU A 109 14.77 -3.55 -9.49
N GLY A 110 15.26 -2.41 -9.03
CA GLY A 110 16.53 -2.23 -8.33
C GLY A 110 17.75 -2.63 -9.17
N ASP A 111 17.72 -2.38 -10.48
CA ASP A 111 18.72 -2.85 -11.44
C ASP A 111 19.61 -1.74 -12.04
N GLY A 112 19.52 -0.52 -11.51
CA GLY A 112 20.32 0.63 -11.96
C GLY A 112 19.88 1.16 -13.32
N CYS A 113 18.57 1.24 -13.57
CA CYS A 113 18.03 1.70 -14.84
C CYS A 113 18.50 3.12 -15.18
N LEU A 114 18.92 3.34 -16.43
CA LEU A 114 19.42 4.63 -16.94
C LEU A 114 18.43 5.27 -17.93
N PRO A 115 18.46 6.59 -18.15
CA PRO A 115 17.57 7.28 -19.09
C PRO A 115 17.66 6.81 -20.55
N GLU A 116 18.81 6.28 -20.95
CA GLU A 116 19.08 5.74 -22.28
C GLU A 116 18.70 4.25 -22.42
N ASP A 117 18.22 3.62 -21.34
CA ASP A 117 17.82 2.22 -21.35
C ASP A 117 16.74 1.96 -22.42
N GLY A 118 16.81 0.80 -23.07
CA GLY A 118 15.83 0.40 -24.09
C GLY A 118 14.39 0.36 -23.57
N ARG A 119 14.21 0.10 -22.28
CA ARG A 119 12.90 0.14 -21.60
C ARG A 119 12.33 1.55 -21.55
N VAL A 120 13.15 2.53 -21.14
CA VAL A 120 12.77 3.96 -21.11
C VAL A 120 12.54 4.46 -22.53
N THR A 121 13.45 4.16 -23.45
CA THR A 121 13.33 4.59 -24.84
C THR A 121 12.05 4.06 -25.48
N ARG A 122 11.75 2.78 -25.30
CA ARG A 122 10.50 2.18 -25.80
C ARG A 122 9.28 2.82 -25.15
N TYR A 123 9.35 3.13 -23.86
CA TYR A 123 8.25 3.78 -23.17
C TYR A 123 7.91 5.15 -23.77
N PHE A 124 8.91 6.00 -24.01
CA PHE A 124 8.65 7.29 -24.68
C PHE A 124 8.18 7.10 -26.11
N LEU A 125 8.76 6.17 -26.89
CA LEU A 125 8.32 5.92 -28.27
C LEU A 125 6.84 5.51 -28.37
N ASP A 126 6.33 4.77 -27.38
CA ASP A 126 4.97 4.21 -27.42
C ASP A 126 3.90 5.16 -26.86
N PHE A 127 4.27 6.20 -26.11
CA PHE A 127 3.32 7.04 -25.34
C PHE A 127 3.60 8.56 -25.33
N ASP A 128 4.74 9.03 -25.86
CA ASP A 128 5.07 10.45 -26.06
C ASP A 128 4.53 10.90 -27.43
N ASP A 129 3.22 11.20 -27.47
CA ASP A 129 2.49 11.45 -28.72
C ASP A 129 2.97 12.72 -29.46
N ASP A 130 3.39 13.75 -28.72
CA ASP A 130 3.89 15.02 -29.28
C ASP A 130 5.42 15.07 -29.41
N GLN A 131 6.11 14.00 -28.99
CA GLN A 131 7.55 13.81 -29.10
C GLN A 131 8.36 14.93 -28.44
N ASP A 132 7.83 15.47 -27.35
CA ASP A 132 8.44 16.56 -26.60
C ASP A 132 9.44 16.06 -25.53
N GLY A 133 9.56 14.74 -25.38
CA GLY A 133 10.42 14.07 -24.40
C GLY A 133 9.84 14.08 -22.99
N LEU A 134 8.54 14.34 -22.84
CA LEU A 134 7.82 14.47 -21.58
C LEU A 134 6.52 13.65 -21.63
N LEU A 135 6.22 12.93 -20.56
CA LEU A 135 4.97 12.18 -20.44
C LEU A 135 4.05 12.83 -19.40
N THR A 136 2.76 12.92 -19.72
CA THR A 136 1.74 13.36 -18.77
C THR A 136 1.29 12.23 -17.85
N GLU A 137 0.49 12.58 -16.83
CA GLU A 137 -0.14 11.59 -15.95
C GLU A 137 -1.03 10.63 -16.75
N GLU A 138 -1.75 11.13 -17.75
CA GLU A 138 -2.58 10.33 -18.64
C GLU A 138 -1.77 9.33 -19.45
N ASN A 139 -0.60 9.72 -19.99
CA ASN A 139 0.28 8.79 -20.69
C ASN A 139 0.78 7.68 -19.74
N PHE A 140 1.07 8.02 -18.48
CA PHE A 140 1.49 7.06 -17.46
C PHE A 140 0.38 6.08 -17.05
N LEU A 141 -0.85 6.56 -16.89
CA LEU A 141 -2.00 5.71 -16.62
C LEU A 141 -2.31 4.80 -17.81
N GLU A 142 -2.17 5.29 -19.04
CA GLU A 142 -2.38 4.51 -20.26
C GLU A 142 -1.34 3.40 -20.42
N LEU A 143 -0.07 3.65 -20.05
CA LEU A 143 0.96 2.62 -19.95
C LEU A 143 0.50 1.47 -19.07
N TYR A 144 0.01 1.77 -17.86
CA TYR A 144 -0.42 0.75 -16.92
C TYR A 144 -1.66 0.00 -17.41
N ARG A 145 -2.59 0.70 -18.07
CA ARG A 145 -3.75 0.06 -18.70
C ARG A 145 -3.33 -0.94 -19.79
N ARG A 146 -2.43 -0.55 -20.70
CA ARG A 146 -1.90 -1.42 -21.75
C ARG A 146 -1.08 -2.57 -21.18
N THR A 147 -0.19 -2.29 -20.24
CA THR A 147 0.68 -3.30 -19.62
C THR A 147 -0.14 -4.33 -18.84
N MET A 148 -1.22 -3.92 -18.18
CA MET A 148 -2.10 -4.87 -17.50
C MET A 148 -2.79 -5.85 -18.46
N THR A 149 -3.00 -5.44 -19.72
CA THR A 149 -3.57 -6.29 -20.76
C THR A 149 -2.53 -7.25 -21.37
N LEU A 150 -1.30 -6.77 -21.57
CA LEU A 150 -0.24 -7.52 -22.25
C LEU A 150 0.60 -8.38 -21.30
N ASN A 151 0.92 -7.85 -20.13
CA ASN A 151 1.78 -8.46 -19.13
C ASN A 151 1.33 -8.09 -17.70
N PRO A 152 0.23 -8.68 -17.22
CA PRO A 152 -0.31 -8.39 -15.89
C PRO A 152 0.67 -8.72 -14.76
N THR A 153 1.55 -9.71 -14.96
CA THR A 153 2.55 -10.12 -13.96
C THR A 153 3.51 -8.98 -13.63
N THR A 154 3.93 -8.20 -14.62
CA THR A 154 4.78 -7.01 -14.39
C THR A 154 4.06 -5.97 -13.53
N VAL A 155 2.78 -5.69 -13.81
CA VAL A 155 2.00 -4.71 -13.03
C VAL A 155 1.89 -5.13 -11.56
N TRP A 156 1.58 -6.40 -11.31
CA TRP A 156 1.51 -6.94 -9.95
C TRP A 156 2.87 -6.99 -9.26
N SER A 157 3.95 -7.26 -9.99
CA SER A 157 5.32 -7.19 -9.46
C SER A 157 5.65 -5.76 -8.99
N ASN A 158 5.33 -4.75 -9.79
CA ASN A 158 5.57 -3.35 -9.43
C ASN A 158 4.72 -2.93 -8.22
N LEU A 159 3.44 -3.32 -8.17
CA LEU A 159 2.58 -3.10 -7.01
C LEU A 159 3.19 -3.71 -5.73
N SER A 160 3.68 -4.95 -5.82
CA SER A 160 4.34 -5.60 -4.68
C SER A 160 5.63 -4.90 -4.27
N ALA A 161 6.43 -4.40 -5.23
CA ALA A 161 7.65 -3.64 -4.94
C ALA A 161 7.36 -2.35 -4.15
N HIS A 162 6.22 -1.71 -4.42
CA HIS A 162 5.74 -0.54 -3.67
C HIS A 162 4.85 -0.87 -2.47
N GLY A 163 4.83 -2.13 -2.01
CA GLY A 163 4.16 -2.53 -0.77
C GLY A 163 2.64 -2.68 -0.86
N TYR A 164 2.08 -2.81 -2.07
CA TYR A 164 0.66 -3.12 -2.28
C TYR A 164 0.40 -4.62 -2.35
N GLY A 165 -0.69 -5.05 -1.72
CA GLY A 165 -1.19 -6.42 -1.78
C GLY A 165 -1.96 -6.72 -3.07
N SER A 166 -2.35 -7.99 -3.22
CA SER A 166 -3.19 -8.45 -4.34
C SER A 166 -4.60 -7.84 -4.38
N ASP A 167 -4.97 -7.11 -3.34
CA ASP A 167 -6.24 -6.40 -3.16
C ASP A 167 -6.10 -4.87 -3.35
N LEU A 168 -4.95 -4.41 -3.86
CA LEU A 168 -4.61 -2.98 -4.03
C LEU A 168 -4.57 -2.18 -2.72
N ARG A 169 -4.41 -2.86 -1.59
CA ARG A 169 -4.23 -2.21 -0.29
C ARG A 169 -2.77 -2.18 0.09
N SER A 170 -2.33 -1.06 0.63
CA SER A 170 -0.99 -0.92 1.19
C SER A 170 -0.91 -1.57 2.57
N LEU A 171 0.29 -1.84 3.06
CA LEU A 171 0.50 -2.26 4.45
C LEU A 171 -0.05 -1.21 5.45
N GLN A 172 0.01 0.07 5.09
CA GLN A 172 -0.53 1.16 5.91
C GLN A 172 -2.06 1.09 5.97
N ASP A 173 -2.75 0.80 4.85
CA ASP A 173 -4.20 0.65 4.82
C ASP A 173 -4.66 -0.50 5.74
N ASP A 174 -3.87 -1.58 5.81
CA ASP A 174 -4.13 -2.70 6.73
C ASP A 174 -3.91 -2.28 8.18
N LEU A 175 -2.86 -1.50 8.47
CA LEU A 175 -2.58 -1.00 9.80
C LEU A 175 -3.67 -0.05 10.30
N ASP A 176 -4.09 0.89 9.46
CA ASP A 176 -5.13 1.87 9.79
C ASP A 176 -6.47 1.18 10.11
N GLU A 177 -6.83 0.13 9.36
CA GLU A 177 -8.04 -0.66 9.65
C GLU A 177 -7.94 -1.40 10.99
N VAL A 178 -6.77 -1.96 11.33
CA VAL A 178 -6.55 -2.60 12.62
C VAL A 178 -6.66 -1.59 13.76
N MET A 179 -6.08 -0.40 13.57
CA MET A 179 -6.13 0.68 14.56
C MET A 179 -7.56 1.17 14.77
N GLU A 180 -8.35 1.32 13.70
CA GLU A 180 -9.75 1.74 13.80
C GLU A 180 -10.61 0.70 14.50
N ARG A 181 -10.46 -0.59 14.17
CA ARG A 181 -11.15 -1.67 14.89
C ARG A 181 -10.78 -1.72 16.37
N ALA A 182 -9.52 -1.46 16.71
CA ALA A 182 -9.06 -1.40 18.09
C ALA A 182 -9.69 -0.24 18.85
N ARG A 183 -9.85 0.93 18.21
CA ARG A 183 -10.56 2.08 18.77
C ARG A 183 -12.04 1.77 19.02
N ASP A 184 -12.71 1.18 18.03
CA ASP A 184 -14.12 0.80 18.15
C ASP A 184 -14.37 -0.21 19.28
N GLU A 185 -13.48 -1.19 19.43
CA GLU A 185 -13.57 -2.17 20.50
C GLU A 185 -13.32 -1.51 21.87
N ALA A 186 -12.30 -0.67 21.99
CA ALA A 186 -12.03 0.07 23.22
C ALA A 186 -13.21 0.98 23.59
N HIS A 187 -13.82 1.65 22.62
CA HIS A 187 -15.01 2.47 22.84
C HIS A 187 -16.20 1.63 23.31
N ARG A 188 -16.48 0.48 22.67
CA ARG A 188 -17.55 -0.44 23.09
C ARG A 188 -17.34 -0.98 24.50
N GLN A 189 -16.10 -1.28 24.90
CA GLN A 189 -15.80 -1.78 26.24
C GLN A 189 -15.82 -0.68 27.32
N ALA A 190 -15.60 0.58 26.95
CA ALA A 190 -15.72 1.74 27.84
C ALA A 190 -17.18 2.14 28.12
N LEU A 191 -18.16 1.66 27.33
CA LEU A 191 -19.57 1.94 27.56
C LEU A 191 -20.11 1.15 28.77
N PRO A 192 -20.81 1.78 29.72
CA PRO A 192 -21.45 1.09 30.82
C PRO A 192 -22.48 0.06 30.32
N ARG A 193 -22.44 -1.16 30.87
CA ARG A 193 -23.27 -2.31 30.45
C ARG A 193 -24.79 -2.10 30.48
N TRP A 194 -25.31 -1.01 31.05
CA TRP A 194 -26.75 -0.73 31.18
C TRP A 194 -27.36 0.06 30.01
N ILE A 195 -26.59 0.40 28.97
CA ILE A 195 -27.11 1.10 27.78
C ILE A 195 -27.71 0.11 26.74
N PHE A 196 -27.50 -1.20 26.90
CA PHE A 196 -27.94 -2.23 25.94
C PHE A 196 -29.08 -3.14 26.45
N THR A 197 -29.86 -2.71 27.44
CA THR A 197 -31.10 -3.39 27.89
C THR A 197 -32.35 -2.72 27.36
#